data_AF-A0A1Q6SMV0-F1
#
_entry.id   AF-A0A1Q6SMV0-F1
#
_cell.length_a   1.000
_cell.length_b   1.000
_cell.length_c   1.000
_cell.angle_alpha   90.00
_cell.angle_beta   90.00
_cell.angle_gamma   90.00
#
_symmetry.space_group_name_H-M   'P 1'
#
loop_
_entity.id
_entity.type
_entity.pdbx_description
1 polymer ?
#
loop_
_entity_poly.entity_id
_entity_poly.type
_entity_poly.pdbx_seq_one_letter_code
_entity_poly.pdbx_strand_id
1 'polypeptide(L)'
;MQESVTINRTYKDRLFKIIFEDKKELLSLYNALTGKNYQNPDELEINTIDDVIYMHLKNDMSFILDDWQNLFEQQSTFNPNQPLRGFFYFADLYKVKYFGKKIYSTRLLKIPTPQYIVFYNGTTNMPDKKELRLSDAFQQPTTQPDIEVVAHMLNINYGHNKELMERCQKLKEYAQFIDIIRHYLKENEHWSNEQAISKAIDDCIKNNILRDILQKERLRVMA
;
A
#
# COMPACT_ATOMS: atom_id res chain seq x y z
N MET A 1 12.03 -27.44 -1.52
CA MET A 1 11.17 -26.67 -2.47
C MET A 1 10.44 -25.59 -1.69
N GLN A 2 11.11 -24.47 -1.36
CA GLN A 2 10.46 -23.36 -0.64
C GLN A 2 11.20 -22.01 -0.75
N GLU A 3 12.39 -21.94 -1.35
CA GLU A 3 13.15 -20.69 -1.47
C GLU A 3 12.75 -19.81 -2.67
N SER A 4 12.21 -20.37 -3.76
CA SER A 4 11.93 -19.61 -4.99
C SER A 4 10.66 -18.74 -4.95
N VAL A 5 9.70 -19.03 -4.06
CA VAL A 5 8.44 -18.27 -3.95
C VAL A 5 8.61 -17.01 -3.11
N THR A 6 9.58 -16.99 -2.18
CA THR A 6 9.75 -15.93 -1.18
C THR A 6 10.42 -14.68 -1.77
N ILE A 7 11.38 -14.85 -2.69
CA ILE A 7 12.04 -13.75 -3.44
C ILE A 7 11.02 -13.00 -4.33
N ASN A 8 9.93 -13.68 -4.74
CA ASN A 8 8.96 -13.17 -5.72
C ASN A 8 7.90 -12.21 -5.12
N ARG A 9 7.81 -12.06 -3.79
CA ARG A 9 6.81 -11.19 -3.14
C ARG A 9 7.39 -9.87 -2.65
N THR A 10 8.65 -9.86 -2.23
CA THR A 10 9.29 -8.72 -1.57
C THR A 10 9.57 -7.57 -2.52
N TYR A 11 9.92 -7.81 -3.79
CA TYR A 11 10.24 -6.72 -4.73
C TYR A 11 9.06 -5.80 -5.03
N LYS A 12 7.83 -6.35 -5.10
CA LYS A 12 6.60 -5.58 -5.38
C LYS A 12 6.31 -4.58 -4.27
N ASP A 13 6.30 -5.08 -3.05
CA ASP A 13 6.06 -4.32 -1.84
C ASP A 13 7.19 -3.31 -1.60
N ARG A 14 8.44 -3.74 -1.76
CA ARG A 14 9.61 -2.88 -1.60
C ARG A 14 9.66 -1.75 -2.62
N LEU A 15 9.42 -2.02 -3.91
CA LEU A 15 9.40 -0.99 -4.93
C LEU A 15 8.26 0.00 -4.70
N PHE A 16 7.07 -0.48 -4.31
CA PHE A 16 5.96 0.40 -3.97
C PHE A 16 6.35 1.39 -2.86
N LYS A 17 7.03 0.92 -1.83
CA LYS A 17 7.56 1.79 -0.75
C LYS A 17 8.63 2.74 -1.25
N ILE A 18 9.59 2.27 -2.04
CA ILE A 18 10.64 3.13 -2.63
C ILE A 18 10.04 4.27 -3.45
N ILE A 19 8.93 4.02 -4.17
CA ILE A 19 8.26 5.05 -4.95
C ILE A 19 7.61 6.08 -4.02
N PHE A 20 6.89 5.62 -3.01
CA PHE A 20 6.03 6.48 -2.19
C PHE A 20 6.63 6.84 -0.81
N GLU A 21 7.91 6.54 -0.57
CA GLU A 21 8.70 7.12 0.52
C GLU A 21 9.00 8.61 0.25
N ASP A 22 9.04 9.00 -1.02
CA ASP A 22 9.07 10.41 -1.41
C ASP A 22 7.70 11.06 -1.14
N LYS A 23 7.70 12.09 -0.29
CA LYS A 23 6.48 12.79 0.11
C LYS A 23 5.71 13.40 -1.06
N LYS A 24 6.38 13.83 -2.14
CA LYS A 24 5.70 14.37 -3.33
C LYS A 24 4.91 13.29 -4.04
N GLU A 25 5.49 12.11 -4.18
CA GLU A 25 4.82 10.99 -4.82
C GLU A 25 3.69 10.44 -3.94
N LEU A 26 3.89 10.39 -2.61
CA LEU A 26 2.82 10.03 -1.67
C LEU A 26 1.65 11.03 -1.70
N LEU A 27 1.93 12.33 -1.76
CA LEU A 27 0.90 13.36 -1.88
C LEU A 27 0.15 13.25 -3.21
N SER A 28 0.87 12.98 -4.30
CA SER A 28 0.29 12.72 -5.62
C SER A 28 -0.67 11.53 -5.60
N LEU A 29 -0.26 10.42 -4.96
CA LEU A 29 -1.12 9.26 -4.75
C LEU A 29 -2.37 9.59 -3.93
N TYR A 30 -2.21 10.31 -2.81
CA TYR A 30 -3.32 10.73 -1.96
C TYR A 30 -4.32 11.63 -2.72
N ASN A 31 -3.84 12.61 -3.47
CA ASN A 31 -4.66 13.49 -4.31
C ASN A 31 -5.42 12.67 -5.37
N ALA A 32 -4.74 11.73 -6.02
CA ALA A 32 -5.36 10.88 -7.05
C ALA A 32 -6.50 10.01 -6.49
N LEU A 33 -6.34 9.48 -5.26
CA LEU A 33 -7.35 8.69 -4.56
C LEU A 33 -8.57 9.50 -4.12
N THR A 34 -8.32 10.70 -3.56
CA THR A 34 -9.37 11.49 -2.90
C THR A 34 -10.00 12.54 -3.80
N GLY A 35 -9.40 12.82 -4.96
CA GLY A 35 -9.79 13.93 -5.83
C GLY A 35 -9.42 15.31 -5.27
N LYS A 36 -8.65 15.36 -4.17
CA LYS A 36 -8.11 16.60 -3.60
C LYS A 36 -6.88 17.06 -4.39
N ASN A 37 -6.38 18.26 -4.08
CA ASN A 37 -5.30 18.90 -4.82
C ASN A 37 -4.29 19.63 -3.89
N TYR A 38 -3.81 18.93 -2.86
CA TYR A 38 -2.76 19.46 -1.99
C TYR A 38 -1.46 19.64 -2.77
N GLN A 39 -0.75 20.74 -2.52
CA GLN A 39 0.48 21.10 -3.25
C GLN A 39 1.74 21.00 -2.40
N ASN A 40 1.60 20.96 -1.07
CA ASN A 40 2.72 21.01 -0.14
C ASN A 40 2.95 19.63 0.50
N PRO A 41 3.99 18.89 0.09
CA PRO A 41 4.32 17.59 0.68
C PRO A 41 4.69 17.68 2.16
N ASP A 42 5.13 18.83 2.65
CA ASP A 42 5.52 18.98 4.06
C ASP A 42 4.33 18.96 5.02
N GLU A 43 3.09 19.09 4.50
CA GLU A 43 1.86 18.88 5.27
C GLU A 43 1.61 17.40 5.61
N LEU A 44 2.31 16.46 4.96
CA LEU A 44 2.28 15.05 5.33
C LEU A 44 3.09 14.82 6.59
N GLU A 45 2.40 14.49 7.68
CA GLU A 45 3.00 14.01 8.92
C GLU A 45 3.15 12.48 8.86
N ILE A 46 4.34 12.00 8.48
CA ILE A 46 4.61 10.55 8.46
C ILE A 46 4.64 10.02 9.90
N ASN A 47 3.92 8.93 10.14
CA ASN A 47 3.94 8.26 11.44
C ASN A 47 5.20 7.40 11.55
N THR A 48 6.20 7.89 12.27
CA THR A 48 7.37 7.09 12.65
C THR A 48 7.09 6.39 13.98
N ILE A 49 6.81 5.08 13.93
CA ILE A 49 6.67 4.27 15.14
C ILE A 49 7.95 3.45 15.31
N ASP A 50 8.79 3.82 16.28
CA ASP A 50 10.14 3.29 16.47
C ASP A 50 10.27 2.13 17.47
N ASP A 51 9.17 1.53 17.94
CA ASP A 51 9.22 0.45 18.93
C ASP A 51 9.23 -0.97 18.32
N VAL A 52 9.86 -1.92 19.01
CA VAL A 52 10.11 -3.30 18.55
C VAL A 52 8.82 -4.09 18.29
N ILE A 53 7.72 -3.74 18.99
CA ILE A 53 6.38 -4.31 18.80
C ILE A 53 5.78 -3.88 17.43
N TYR A 54 6.24 -2.75 16.89
CA TYR A 54 5.72 -2.11 15.69
C TYR A 54 6.59 -2.33 14.45
N MET A 55 7.55 -3.25 14.49
CA MET A 55 8.34 -3.63 13.30
C MET A 55 7.46 -4.07 12.12
N HIS A 56 6.24 -4.55 12.39
CA HIS A 56 5.26 -4.86 11.34
C HIS A 56 4.69 -3.61 10.65
N LEU A 57 4.56 -2.48 11.37
CA LEU A 57 4.05 -1.19 10.88
C LEU A 57 5.04 -0.45 9.99
N LYS A 58 6.36 -0.70 10.15
CA LYS A 58 7.42 -0.13 9.29
C LYS A 58 7.25 -0.46 7.81
N ASN A 59 6.41 -1.43 7.49
CA ASN A 59 6.16 -1.87 6.13
C ASN A 59 5.03 -1.11 5.44
N ASP A 60 4.20 -0.36 6.15
CA ASP A 60 3.02 0.28 5.59
C ASP A 60 3.16 1.80 5.62
N MET A 61 2.58 2.50 4.65
CA MET A 61 2.64 3.96 4.60
C MET A 61 1.55 4.54 5.49
N SER A 62 1.95 4.97 6.68
CA SER A 62 1.07 5.60 7.66
C SER A 62 1.42 7.07 7.80
N PHE A 63 0.43 7.94 7.61
CA PHE A 63 0.63 9.39 7.67
C PHE A 63 -0.66 10.13 8.03
N ILE A 64 -0.52 11.34 8.57
CA ILE A 64 -1.62 12.27 8.79
C ILE A 64 -1.58 13.38 7.75
N LEU A 65 -2.75 13.74 7.23
CA LEU A 65 -2.97 14.90 6.37
C LEU A 65 -4.39 15.43 6.58
N ASP A 66 -4.56 16.70 6.93
CA ASP A 66 -5.88 17.34 7.10
C ASP A 66 -6.81 16.55 8.05
N ASP A 67 -6.30 16.17 9.23
CA ASP A 67 -6.98 15.34 10.23
C ASP A 67 -7.44 13.94 9.74
N TRP A 68 -6.93 13.46 8.61
CA TRP A 68 -7.08 12.06 8.19
C TRP A 68 -5.88 11.23 8.64
N GLN A 69 -6.13 10.16 9.39
CA GLN A 69 -5.15 9.13 9.72
C GLN A 69 -5.17 8.08 8.61
N ASN A 70 -4.24 8.20 7.66
CA ASN A 70 -4.15 7.32 6.51
C ASN A 70 -3.26 6.12 6.82
N LEU A 71 -3.70 4.95 6.36
CA LEU A 71 -2.92 3.72 6.31
C LEU A 71 -3.03 3.14 4.91
N PHE A 72 -1.92 3.12 4.19
CA PHE A 72 -1.82 2.60 2.83
C PHE A 72 -0.93 1.35 2.84
N GLU A 73 -1.49 0.21 2.43
CA GLU A 73 -0.80 -1.09 2.40
C GLU A 73 -0.81 -1.68 0.99
N GLN A 74 0.29 -2.27 0.57
CA GLN A 74 0.41 -2.97 -0.71
C GLN A 74 0.31 -4.47 -0.48
N GLN A 75 -0.55 -5.17 -1.22
CA GLN A 75 -0.64 -6.64 -1.16
C GLN A 75 -0.59 -7.34 -2.50
N SER A 76 0.25 -8.38 -2.56
CA SER A 76 0.36 -9.30 -3.69
C SER A 76 -0.51 -10.54 -3.59
N THR A 77 -1.18 -10.74 -2.45
CA THR A 77 -2.06 -11.88 -2.17
C THR A 77 -3.33 -11.34 -1.53
N PHE A 78 -4.49 -11.87 -1.95
CA PHE A 78 -5.75 -11.47 -1.34
C PHE A 78 -5.79 -11.93 0.11
N ASN A 79 -6.08 -11.01 1.02
CA ASN A 79 -6.14 -11.29 2.45
C ASN A 79 -7.46 -10.75 3.02
N PRO A 80 -8.44 -11.61 3.35
CA PRO A 80 -9.70 -11.16 3.94
C PRO A 80 -9.52 -10.62 5.38
N ASN A 81 -8.38 -10.89 6.03
CA ASN A 81 -8.10 -10.45 7.40
C ASN A 81 -7.54 -9.02 7.48
N GLN A 82 -7.50 -8.28 6.37
CA GLN A 82 -7.05 -6.89 6.35
C GLN A 82 -7.77 -6.01 7.39
N PRO A 83 -9.11 -6.03 7.52
CA PRO A 83 -9.80 -5.22 8.52
C PRO A 83 -9.33 -5.47 9.96
N LEU A 84 -9.06 -6.73 10.32
CA LEU A 84 -8.53 -7.08 11.64
C LEU A 84 -7.11 -6.55 11.84
N ARG A 85 -6.27 -6.62 10.81
CA ARG A 85 -4.94 -5.99 10.83
C ARG A 85 -5.08 -4.48 10.98
N GLY A 86 -5.90 -3.82 10.18
CA GLY A 86 -6.18 -2.38 10.27
C GLY A 86 -6.66 -1.95 11.66
N PHE A 87 -7.52 -2.75 12.31
CA PHE A 87 -7.94 -2.51 13.69
C PHE A 87 -6.75 -2.40 14.66
N PHE A 88 -5.83 -3.37 14.63
CA PHE A 88 -4.64 -3.31 15.47
C PHE A 88 -3.77 -2.09 15.14
N TYR A 89 -3.59 -1.79 13.85
CA TYR A 89 -2.79 -0.65 13.40
C TYR A 89 -3.32 0.69 13.92
N PHE A 90 -4.62 0.95 13.71
CA PHE A 90 -5.22 2.20 14.18
C PHE A 90 -5.28 2.28 15.70
N ALA A 91 -5.57 1.17 16.39
CA ALA A 91 -5.54 1.14 17.85
C ALA A 91 -4.17 1.56 18.37
N ASP A 92 -3.09 1.04 17.79
CA ASP A 92 -1.72 1.36 18.17
C ASP A 92 -1.36 2.82 17.86
N LEU A 93 -1.65 3.30 16.65
CA LEU A 93 -1.43 4.69 16.22
C LEU A 93 -2.11 5.67 17.18
N TYR A 94 -3.39 5.43 17.50
CA TYR A 94 -4.13 6.30 18.42
C TYR A 94 -3.66 6.16 19.85
N LYS A 95 -3.24 4.97 20.28
CA LYS A 95 -2.72 4.77 21.63
C LYS A 95 -1.46 5.60 21.87
N VAL A 96 -0.53 5.62 20.92
CA VAL A 96 0.70 6.43 21.02
C VAL A 96 0.39 7.92 21.20
N LYS A 97 -0.61 8.45 20.48
CA LYS A 97 -0.90 9.90 20.46
C LYS A 97 -1.92 10.36 21.51
N TYR A 98 -2.86 9.51 21.91
CA TYR A 98 -4.04 9.90 22.67
C TYR A 98 -4.23 9.16 24.00
N PHE A 99 -3.50 8.07 24.27
CA PHE A 99 -3.63 7.33 25.52
C PHE A 99 -3.12 8.14 26.72
N GLY A 100 -3.81 8.05 27.88
CA GLY A 100 -3.44 8.74 29.12
C GLY A 100 -4.59 9.54 29.74
N LYS A 101 -4.31 10.61 30.50
CA LYS A 101 -5.34 11.36 31.25
C LYS A 101 -6.45 11.96 30.37
N LYS A 102 -6.22 12.13 29.06
CA LYS A 102 -7.18 12.72 28.10
C LYS A 102 -8.38 11.82 27.83
N ILE A 103 -8.22 10.50 27.80
CA ILE A 103 -9.34 9.57 27.53
C ILE A 103 -10.30 9.44 28.71
N TYR A 104 -9.87 9.80 29.92
CA TYR A 104 -10.70 9.83 31.13
C TYR A 104 -11.37 11.20 31.37
N SER A 105 -11.18 12.14 30.45
CA SER A 105 -11.82 13.45 30.49
C SER A 105 -13.31 13.35 30.16
N THR A 106 -14.13 14.24 30.73
CA THR A 106 -15.54 14.41 30.35
C THR A 106 -15.71 15.17 29.03
N ARG A 107 -14.66 15.84 28.53
CA ARG A 107 -14.67 16.50 27.22
C ARG A 107 -14.39 15.48 26.13
N LEU A 108 -15.25 15.46 25.11
CA LEU A 108 -15.06 14.64 23.91
C LEU A 108 -13.69 14.92 23.27
N LEU A 109 -12.86 13.88 23.19
CA LEU A 109 -11.58 13.92 22.51
C LEU A 109 -11.81 13.68 21.01
N LYS A 110 -11.51 14.69 20.18
CA LYS A 110 -11.48 14.53 18.73
C LYS A 110 -10.15 13.89 18.33
N ILE A 111 -10.22 12.84 17.51
CA ILE A 111 -9.07 12.15 16.92
C ILE A 111 -9.18 12.18 15.39
N PRO A 112 -8.05 12.10 14.67
CA PRO A 112 -8.04 12.02 13.21
C PRO A 112 -8.91 10.87 12.70
N THR A 113 -9.58 11.08 11.57
CA THR A 113 -10.48 10.09 10.98
C THR A 113 -9.67 9.00 10.27
N PRO A 114 -9.85 7.71 10.56
CA PRO A 114 -9.07 6.64 9.93
C PRO A 114 -9.49 6.44 8.47
N GLN A 115 -8.52 6.25 7.59
CA GLN A 115 -8.73 5.81 6.20
C GLN A 115 -7.76 4.67 5.87
N TYR A 116 -8.30 3.51 5.49
CA TYR A 116 -7.51 2.31 5.19
C TYR A 116 -7.66 1.90 3.72
N ILE A 117 -6.58 2.04 2.95
CA ILE A 117 -6.52 1.69 1.54
C ILE A 117 -5.55 0.53 1.33
N VAL A 118 -6.01 -0.51 0.64
CA VAL A 118 -5.20 -1.69 0.31
C VAL A 118 -5.01 -1.78 -1.19
N PHE A 119 -3.77 -1.66 -1.66
CA PHE A 119 -3.41 -1.74 -3.07
C PHE A 119 -3.09 -3.18 -3.48
N TYR A 120 -4.05 -3.81 -4.15
CA TYR A 120 -3.95 -5.19 -4.59
C TYR A 120 -3.27 -5.31 -5.96
N ASN A 121 -2.18 -6.05 -6.05
CA ASN A 121 -1.49 -6.39 -7.30
C ASN A 121 -1.18 -7.89 -7.40
N GLY A 122 -2.05 -8.74 -6.86
CA GLY A 122 -1.92 -10.20 -6.97
C GLY A 122 -2.36 -10.74 -8.33
N THR A 123 -2.32 -12.07 -8.47
CA THR A 123 -2.68 -12.79 -9.70
C THR A 123 -4.10 -13.36 -9.68
N THR A 124 -4.73 -13.46 -8.51
CA THR A 124 -6.15 -13.83 -8.41
C THR A 124 -6.99 -12.71 -9.03
N ASN A 125 -7.94 -13.07 -9.89
CA ASN A 125 -8.85 -12.09 -10.47
C ASN A 125 -9.67 -11.40 -9.35
N MET A 126 -9.64 -10.07 -9.32
CA MET A 126 -10.32 -9.24 -8.33
C MET A 126 -10.94 -8.03 -9.04
N PRO A 127 -12.10 -7.53 -8.56
CA PRO A 127 -12.71 -6.33 -9.11
C PRO A 127 -11.83 -5.10 -8.88
N ASP A 128 -12.09 -4.01 -9.60
CA ASP A 128 -11.39 -2.73 -9.41
C ASP A 128 -11.45 -2.25 -7.96
N LYS A 129 -12.60 -2.40 -7.31
CA LYS A 129 -12.82 -1.99 -5.91
C LYS A 129 -13.50 -3.11 -5.14
N LYS A 130 -13.08 -3.31 -3.90
CA LYS A 130 -13.73 -4.22 -2.95
C LYS A 130 -13.60 -3.66 -1.55
N GLU A 131 -14.69 -3.66 -0.80
CA GLU A 131 -14.65 -3.43 0.64
C GLU A 131 -14.44 -4.75 1.36
N LEU A 132 -13.56 -4.74 2.37
CA LEU A 132 -13.41 -5.80 3.34
C LEU A 132 -13.85 -5.23 4.69
N ARG A 133 -14.74 -5.93 5.39
CA ARG A 133 -15.30 -5.47 6.67
C ARG A 133 -14.81 -6.35 7.80
N LEU A 134 -14.56 -5.75 8.96
CA LEU A 134 -14.17 -6.50 10.16
C LEU A 134 -15.32 -7.40 10.62
N SER A 135 -16.55 -6.91 10.47
CA SER A 135 -17.76 -7.65 10.82
C SER A 135 -17.93 -8.96 10.04
N ASP A 136 -17.36 -9.10 8.83
CA ASP A 136 -17.37 -10.36 8.07
C ASP A 136 -16.59 -11.48 8.78
N ALA A 137 -15.68 -11.14 9.70
CA ALA A 137 -14.88 -12.09 10.47
C ALA A 137 -15.52 -12.50 11.81
N PHE A 138 -16.64 -11.89 12.20
CA PHE A 138 -17.28 -12.18 13.49
C PHE A 138 -18.00 -13.53 13.47
N GLN A 139 -17.87 -14.30 14.56
CA GLN A 139 -18.53 -15.60 14.69
C GLN A 139 -20.06 -15.50 14.70
N GLN A 140 -20.58 -14.40 15.25
CA GLN A 140 -22.01 -14.09 15.26
C GLN A 140 -22.26 -12.95 14.27
N PRO A 141 -22.95 -13.21 13.15
CA PRO A 141 -23.26 -12.16 12.18
C PRO A 141 -24.15 -11.08 12.78
N THR A 142 -23.87 -9.82 12.45
CA THR A 142 -24.70 -8.67 12.85
C THR A 142 -24.71 -7.64 11.74
N THR A 143 -25.86 -6.97 11.57
CA THR A 143 -25.99 -5.81 10.67
C THR A 143 -25.58 -4.51 11.33
N GLN A 144 -25.38 -4.52 12.65
CA GLN A 144 -24.99 -3.36 13.46
C GLN A 144 -23.86 -3.77 14.41
N PRO A 145 -22.62 -3.85 13.90
CA PRO A 145 -21.47 -4.20 14.74
C PRO A 145 -21.11 -3.03 15.68
N ASP A 146 -20.72 -3.35 16.91
CA ASP A 146 -20.23 -2.35 17.88
C ASP A 146 -18.84 -1.81 17.51
N ILE A 147 -18.09 -2.56 16.70
CA ILE A 147 -16.82 -2.13 16.12
C ILE A 147 -16.77 -2.52 14.64
N GLU A 148 -16.39 -1.56 13.81
CA GLU A 148 -16.22 -1.79 12.38
C GLU A 148 -14.94 -1.11 11.89
N VAL A 149 -14.15 -1.86 11.14
CA VAL A 149 -13.04 -1.35 10.36
C VAL A 149 -13.30 -1.79 8.93
N VAL A 150 -13.29 -0.83 8.00
CA VAL A 150 -13.45 -1.12 6.58
C VAL A 150 -12.13 -0.85 5.88
N ALA A 151 -11.60 -1.87 5.21
CA ALA A 151 -10.47 -1.72 4.32
C ALA A 151 -10.98 -1.59 2.87
N HIS A 152 -10.60 -0.51 2.19
CA HIS A 152 -10.94 -0.30 0.79
C HIS A 152 -9.83 -0.84 -0.10
N MET A 153 -10.06 -2.02 -0.67
CA MET A 153 -9.11 -2.66 -1.57
C MET A 153 -9.28 -2.15 -3.01
N LEU A 154 -8.19 -1.70 -3.60
CA LEU A 154 -8.10 -1.21 -4.97
C LEU A 154 -7.20 -2.13 -5.79
N ASN A 155 -7.72 -2.71 -6.86
CA ASN A 155 -6.92 -3.50 -7.79
C ASN A 155 -6.07 -2.58 -8.69
N ILE A 156 -4.77 -2.60 -8.47
CA ILE A 156 -3.79 -1.78 -9.20
C ILE A 156 -3.02 -2.57 -10.27
N ASN A 157 -3.50 -3.76 -10.65
CA ASN A 157 -2.92 -4.46 -11.80
C ASN A 157 -3.13 -3.64 -13.09
N TYR A 158 -2.21 -3.80 -14.04
CA TYR A 158 -2.31 -3.10 -15.32
C TYR A 158 -3.67 -3.36 -16.00
N GLY A 159 -4.34 -2.29 -16.43
CA GLY A 159 -5.68 -2.33 -17.01
C GLY A 159 -6.85 -2.06 -16.03
N HIS A 160 -6.59 -2.07 -14.71
CA HIS A 160 -7.59 -1.80 -13.67
C HIS A 160 -7.52 -0.35 -13.13
N ASN A 161 -8.62 0.13 -12.53
CA ASN A 161 -8.75 1.47 -11.92
C ASN A 161 -8.18 2.59 -12.82
N LYS A 162 -8.61 2.63 -14.08
CA LYS A 162 -8.01 3.49 -15.12
C LYS A 162 -7.92 4.97 -14.73
N GLU A 163 -8.98 5.51 -14.13
CA GLU A 163 -9.02 6.91 -13.69
C GLU A 163 -7.98 7.21 -12.60
N LEU A 164 -7.78 6.29 -11.65
CA LEU A 164 -6.72 6.41 -10.63
C LEU A 164 -5.33 6.38 -11.30
N MET A 165 -5.13 5.47 -12.26
CA MET A 165 -3.87 5.36 -13.00
C MET A 165 -3.58 6.60 -13.86
N GLU A 166 -4.61 7.23 -14.41
CA GLU A 166 -4.48 8.50 -15.15
C GLU A 166 -4.10 9.67 -14.25
N ARG A 167 -4.53 9.66 -12.99
CA ARG A 167 -4.24 10.70 -12.00
C ARG A 167 -2.91 10.52 -11.29
N CYS A 168 -2.44 9.29 -11.11
CA CYS A 168 -1.17 9.00 -10.44
C CYS A 168 -0.20 8.29 -11.39
N GLN A 169 0.66 9.06 -12.03
CA GLN A 169 1.62 8.55 -13.02
C GLN A 169 2.57 7.50 -12.44
N LYS A 170 3.12 7.70 -11.23
CA LYS A 170 4.00 6.70 -10.60
C LYS A 170 3.30 5.39 -10.28
N LEU A 171 2.03 5.42 -9.85
CA LEU A 171 1.24 4.20 -9.62
C LEU A 171 0.99 3.44 -10.93
N LYS A 172 0.70 4.17 -12.02
CA LYS A 172 0.54 3.60 -13.36
C LYS A 172 1.81 2.95 -13.87
N GLU A 173 2.95 3.65 -13.76
CA GLU A 173 4.25 3.12 -14.16
C GLU A 173 4.65 1.90 -13.33
N TYR A 174 4.35 1.90 -12.03
CA TYR A 174 4.48 0.73 -11.17
C TYR A 174 3.65 -0.46 -11.68
N ALA A 175 2.37 -0.25 -11.99
CA ALA A 175 1.50 -1.30 -12.52
C ALA A 175 2.04 -1.88 -13.84
N GLN A 176 2.53 -1.02 -14.72
CA GLN A 176 3.18 -1.41 -15.99
C GLN A 176 4.45 -2.23 -15.77
N PHE A 177 5.33 -1.79 -14.87
CA PHE A 177 6.56 -2.52 -14.54
C PHE A 177 6.26 -3.93 -14.02
N ILE A 178 5.29 -4.06 -13.10
CA ILE A 178 4.88 -5.36 -12.57
C ILE A 178 4.30 -6.27 -13.67
N ASP A 179 3.53 -5.71 -14.61
CA ASP A 179 2.99 -6.46 -15.75
C ASP A 179 4.09 -6.95 -16.69
N ILE A 180 5.08 -6.11 -17.00
CA ILE A 180 6.24 -6.47 -17.84
C ILE A 180 7.06 -7.60 -17.19
N ILE A 181 7.30 -7.55 -15.87
CA ILE A 181 7.97 -8.65 -15.16
C ILE A 181 7.19 -9.96 -15.33
N ARG A 182 5.87 -9.92 -15.13
CA ARG A 182 5.02 -11.11 -15.27
C ARG A 182 5.06 -11.68 -16.69
N HIS A 183 5.08 -10.80 -17.69
CA HIS A 183 5.21 -11.21 -19.08
C HIS A 183 6.53 -11.96 -19.31
N TYR A 184 7.67 -11.43 -18.85
CA TYR A 184 8.94 -12.14 -19.01
C TYR A 184 9.00 -13.46 -18.26
N LEU A 185 8.50 -13.50 -17.02
CA LEU A 185 8.44 -14.73 -16.22
C LEU A 185 7.57 -15.82 -16.87
N LYS A 186 6.52 -15.42 -17.60
CA LYS A 186 5.61 -16.36 -18.27
C LYS A 186 6.17 -16.83 -19.62
N GLU A 187 6.67 -15.93 -20.45
CA GLU A 187 7.10 -16.26 -21.81
C GLU A 187 8.53 -16.85 -21.86
N ASN A 188 9.32 -16.72 -20.79
CA ASN A 188 10.69 -17.21 -20.71
C ASN A 188 10.88 -18.18 -19.55
N GLU A 189 10.22 -19.35 -19.60
CA GLU A 189 10.26 -20.36 -18.52
C GLU A 189 11.68 -20.85 -18.16
N HIS A 190 12.65 -20.66 -19.07
CA HIS A 190 14.05 -21.02 -18.87
C HIS A 190 14.88 -19.93 -18.18
N TRP A 191 14.33 -18.73 -18.00
CA TRP A 191 15.00 -17.64 -17.28
C TRP A 191 14.85 -17.79 -15.77
N SER A 192 15.88 -17.41 -15.04
CA SER A 192 15.74 -17.15 -13.61
C SER A 192 14.87 -15.92 -13.38
N ASN A 193 14.28 -15.80 -12.18
CA ASN A 193 13.53 -14.60 -11.79
C ASN A 193 14.39 -13.33 -11.92
N GLU A 194 15.66 -13.42 -11.54
CA GLU A 194 16.61 -12.30 -11.64
C GLU A 194 16.83 -11.87 -13.09
N GLN A 195 16.92 -12.81 -14.04
CA GLN A 195 17.05 -12.49 -15.46
C GLN A 195 15.80 -11.77 -15.98
N ALA A 196 14.61 -12.28 -15.65
CA ALA A 196 13.35 -11.65 -16.03
C ALA A 196 13.18 -10.25 -15.44
N ILE A 197 13.49 -10.07 -14.15
CA ILE A 197 13.43 -8.78 -13.47
C ILE A 197 14.48 -7.81 -14.04
N SER A 198 15.72 -8.26 -14.22
CA SER A 198 16.79 -7.42 -14.79
C SER A 198 16.43 -6.95 -16.20
N LYS A 199 15.88 -7.84 -17.03
CA LYS A 199 15.41 -7.47 -18.36
C LYS A 199 14.23 -6.49 -18.31
N ALA A 200 13.27 -6.70 -17.42
CA ALA A 200 12.17 -5.77 -17.21
C ALA A 200 12.65 -4.38 -16.79
N ILE A 201 13.65 -4.31 -15.91
CA ILE A 201 14.28 -3.05 -15.48
C ILE A 201 14.89 -2.33 -16.69
N ASP A 202 15.71 -3.02 -17.49
CA ASP A 202 16.38 -2.41 -18.63
C ASP A 202 15.36 -1.87 -19.66
N ASP A 203 14.30 -2.63 -19.94
CA ASP A 203 13.27 -2.21 -20.90
C ASP A 203 12.38 -1.10 -20.34
N CYS A 204 12.09 -1.08 -19.04
CA CYS A 204 11.34 0.02 -18.42
C CYS A 204 12.14 1.32 -18.39
N ILE A 205 13.44 1.26 -18.07
CA ILE A 205 14.35 2.41 -18.16
C ILE A 205 14.37 2.96 -19.59
N LYS A 206 14.47 2.08 -20.60
CA LYS A 206 14.48 2.46 -22.02
C LYS A 206 13.17 3.14 -22.45
N ASN A 207 12.03 2.65 -21.94
CA ASN A 207 10.69 3.17 -22.27
C ASN A 207 10.21 4.28 -21.32
N ASN A 208 11.09 4.81 -20.47
CA ASN A 208 10.79 5.88 -19.51
C ASN A 208 9.70 5.53 -18.47
N ILE A 209 9.63 4.26 -18.06
CA ILE A 209 8.73 3.75 -17.00
C ILE A 209 9.55 3.62 -15.71
N LEU A 210 9.19 4.36 -14.65
CA LEU A 210 9.93 4.43 -13.38
C LEU A 210 11.44 4.69 -13.55
N ARG A 211 11.84 5.32 -14.65
CA ARG A 211 13.25 5.35 -15.10
C ARG A 211 14.21 5.88 -14.04
N ASP A 212 13.85 7.01 -13.44
CA ASP A 212 14.62 7.69 -12.40
C ASP A 212 14.81 6.81 -11.15
N ILE A 213 13.77 6.08 -10.76
CA ILE A 213 13.78 5.19 -9.60
C ILE A 213 14.56 3.93 -9.91
N LEU A 214 14.27 3.25 -11.03
CA LEU A 214 14.93 2.01 -11.43
C LEU A 214 16.43 2.20 -11.70
N GLN A 215 16.86 3.37 -12.18
CA GLN A 215 18.28 3.70 -12.35
C GLN A 215 19.03 3.80 -11.03
N LYS A 216 18.40 4.38 -9.99
CA LYS A 216 19.02 4.60 -8.67
C LYS A 216 18.92 3.37 -7.78
N GLU A 217 17.78 2.69 -7.83
CA GLU A 217 17.36 1.69 -6.86
C GLU A 217 17.46 0.26 -7.39
N ARG A 218 18.10 0.03 -8.55
CA ARG A 218 18.24 -1.29 -9.20
C ARG A 218 18.63 -2.39 -8.21
N LEU A 219 19.66 -2.15 -7.41
CA LEU A 219 20.15 -3.13 -6.43
C LEU A 219 19.11 -3.42 -5.35
N ARG A 220 18.41 -2.39 -4.84
CA ARG A 220 17.35 -2.55 -3.83
C ARG A 220 16.13 -3.27 -4.40
N VAL A 221 15.83 -3.11 -5.69
CA VAL A 221 14.73 -3.83 -6.37
C VAL A 221 15.09 -5.29 -6.64
N MET A 222 16.36 -5.58 -6.94
CA MET A 222 16.83 -6.95 -7.23
C MET A 222 17.18 -7.79 -5.99
N ALA A 223 17.42 -7.17 -4.83
CA ALA A 223 17.71 -7.84 -3.56
C ALA A 223 16.47 -8.44 -2.88
#